data_AF-A0A7Y3JUD8-F1
#
_entry.id   AF-A0A7Y3JUD8-F1
#
_cell.length_a   1.000
_cell.length_b   1.000
_cell.length_c   1.000
_cell.angle_alpha   90.00
_cell.angle_beta   90.00
_cell.angle_gamma   90.00
#
_symmetry.space_group_name_H-M   'P 1'
#
loop_
_entity.id
_entity.type
_entity.pdbx_description
1 polymer ?
#
loop_
_entity_poly.entity_id
_entity_poly.type
_entity_poly.pdbx_seq_one_letter_code
_entity_poly.pdbx_strand_id
1 'polypeptide(L)'
;MSDRTYNVLFLCTGNSARSILGEALMNQLGGDRFVAYSAGSQPKGKVHPMALAVLDEMGIDKRGMYSKSWDEFAKPGAPKFDFIFTVCDNAAGETCPVWIGHPITAHWGIEDPAAVEGEGQREAFLKALRYLHNRISLFLTLPHDSIDKMAMQQKLLEIGQSEGASLKAGANSMTTDIIIYHNPECGTSRNALAMIRNAGIEPHVIEYLKTPPSRALLESLISRAAMTPRALLREKGTPYAELGLGNADLTDAELIDAMMEHPILINRPLVVSPLGVKLCRPSEEVLDLIPAAQQGAFAKEDGEQVVDAAGNRVAG
;
A
#
# COMPACT_ATOMS: atom_id res chain seq x y z
N MET A 1 27.54 9.91 6.82
CA MET A 1 26.38 9.96 5.90
C MET A 1 26.55 8.79 4.95
N SER A 2 25.52 7.97 4.74
CA SER A 2 25.68 6.75 3.93
C SER A 2 25.94 7.14 2.48
N ASP A 3 26.81 6.39 1.81
CA ASP A 3 27.18 6.56 0.39
C ASP A 3 26.17 5.87 -0.54
N ARG A 4 24.95 5.61 -0.04
CA ARG A 4 23.93 4.84 -0.75
C ARG A 4 23.13 5.76 -1.66
N THR A 5 23.18 5.46 -2.96
CA THR A 5 22.25 5.98 -3.95
C THR A 5 20.97 5.15 -3.95
N TYR A 6 19.81 5.82 -3.91
CA TYR A 6 18.49 5.20 -3.99
C TYR A 6 17.95 5.29 -5.42
N ASN A 7 17.42 4.19 -5.94
CA ASN A 7 16.76 4.18 -7.24
C ASN A 7 15.25 4.35 -7.08
N VAL A 8 14.67 5.30 -7.81
CA VAL A 8 13.24 5.66 -7.75
C VAL A 8 12.60 5.45 -9.11
N LEU A 9 11.45 4.78 -9.17
CA LEU A 9 10.68 4.62 -10.42
C LEU A 9 9.34 5.36 -10.35
N PHE A 10 9.10 6.27 -11.30
CA PHE A 10 7.80 6.90 -11.50
C PHE A 10 7.01 6.17 -12.58
N LEU A 11 5.80 5.72 -12.23
CA LEU A 11 4.92 4.99 -13.14
C LEU A 11 3.68 5.81 -13.49
N CYS A 12 3.39 5.91 -14.78
CA CYS A 12 2.09 6.35 -15.26
C CYS A 12 1.70 5.59 -16.53
N THR A 13 0.42 5.55 -16.90
CA THR A 13 -0.06 4.75 -18.03
C THR A 13 0.71 5.05 -19.32
N GLY A 14 0.81 6.32 -19.69
CA GLY A 14 1.37 6.71 -20.99
C GLY A 14 2.87 7.00 -21.03
N ASN A 15 3.55 7.08 -19.87
CA ASN A 15 4.91 7.60 -19.72
C ASN A 15 5.24 8.76 -20.66
N SER A 16 4.45 9.83 -20.59
CA SER A 16 4.52 10.94 -21.55
C SER A 16 4.47 12.31 -20.88
N ALA A 17 3.84 12.43 -19.70
CA ALA A 17 3.72 13.69 -18.97
C ALA A 17 4.13 13.52 -17.50
N ARG A 18 3.19 13.11 -16.63
CA ARG A 18 3.37 13.10 -15.17
C ARG A 18 4.61 12.35 -14.68
N SER A 19 4.83 11.12 -15.13
CA SER A 19 6.00 10.33 -14.69
C SER A 19 7.32 10.90 -15.24
N ILE A 20 7.31 11.53 -16.41
CA ILE A 20 8.47 12.25 -16.95
C ILE A 20 8.80 13.47 -16.09
N LEU A 21 7.79 14.26 -15.71
CA LEU A 21 7.98 15.39 -14.79
C LEU A 21 8.53 14.94 -13.43
N GLY A 22 8.03 13.81 -12.91
CA GLY A 22 8.50 13.22 -11.65
C GLY A 22 9.96 12.76 -11.71
N GLU A 23 10.34 12.04 -12.78
CA GLU A 23 11.74 11.64 -13.03
C GLU A 23 12.66 12.87 -13.10
N ALA A 24 12.28 13.88 -13.88
CA ALA A 24 13.06 15.09 -14.07
C ALA A 24 13.30 15.84 -12.75
N LEU A 25 12.21 16.08 -11.99
CA LEU A 25 12.28 16.78 -10.71
C LEU A 25 13.12 16.02 -9.69
N MET A 26 12.94 14.70 -9.59
CA MET A 26 13.69 13.90 -8.61
C MET A 26 15.18 13.89 -8.94
N ASN A 27 15.56 13.74 -10.21
CA ASN A 27 16.97 13.78 -10.62
C ASN A 27 17.61 15.15 -10.39
N GLN A 28 16.85 16.24 -10.51
CA GLN A 28 17.37 17.58 -10.20
C GLN A 28 17.50 17.84 -8.69
N LEU A 29 16.47 17.49 -7.92
CA LEU A 29 16.40 17.82 -6.48
C LEU A 29 17.16 16.82 -5.61
N GLY A 30 17.25 15.56 -6.04
CA GLY A 30 17.81 14.45 -5.27
C GLY A 30 19.35 14.40 -5.26
N GLY A 31 20.01 15.15 -6.14
CA GLY A 31 21.47 15.15 -6.29
C GLY A 31 22.03 13.74 -6.48
N ASP A 32 23.21 13.46 -5.92
CA ASP A 32 23.86 12.14 -6.06
C ASP A 32 23.21 11.03 -5.22
N ARG A 33 22.26 11.40 -4.35
CA ARG A 33 21.58 10.44 -3.44
C ARG A 33 20.43 9.70 -4.11
N PHE A 34 19.85 10.24 -5.17
CA PHE A 34 18.69 9.63 -5.84
C PHE A 34 18.89 9.60 -7.33
N VAL A 35 18.62 8.44 -7.93
CA VAL A 35 18.52 8.29 -9.38
C VAL A 35 17.11 7.86 -9.70
N ALA A 36 16.41 8.72 -10.44
CA ALA A 36 15.04 8.52 -10.83
C ALA A 36 14.93 8.04 -12.28
N TYR A 37 13.93 7.21 -12.50
CA TYR A 37 13.53 6.66 -13.79
C TYR A 37 12.03 6.82 -13.93
N SER A 38 11.51 6.77 -15.16
CA SER A 38 10.09 6.66 -15.41
C SER A 38 9.75 5.62 -16.44
N ALA A 39 8.54 5.06 -16.32
CA ALA A 39 7.99 4.11 -17.26
C ALA A 39 6.47 4.17 -17.27
N GLY A 40 5.88 3.37 -18.16
CA GLY A 40 4.44 3.21 -18.20
C GLY A 40 4.00 1.84 -18.68
N SER A 41 2.76 1.51 -18.39
CA SER A 41 2.13 0.27 -18.81
C SER A 41 1.75 0.25 -20.29
N GLN A 42 1.38 1.42 -20.82
CA GLN A 42 0.98 1.63 -22.20
C GLN A 42 1.67 2.90 -22.73
N PRO A 43 3.02 2.86 -22.87
CA PRO A 43 3.79 4.04 -23.25
C PRO A 43 3.32 4.62 -24.59
N LYS A 44 3.20 5.95 -24.65
CA LYS A 44 2.80 6.66 -25.89
C LYS A 44 3.90 6.68 -26.96
N GLY A 45 5.10 6.21 -26.64
CA GLY A 45 6.27 6.21 -27.53
C GLY A 45 6.92 7.58 -27.73
N LYS A 46 6.31 8.66 -27.22
CA LYS A 46 6.87 10.02 -27.20
C LYS A 46 6.52 10.77 -25.92
N VAL A 47 7.43 11.61 -25.48
CA VAL A 47 7.19 12.56 -24.38
C VAL A 47 6.29 13.69 -24.88
N HIS A 48 5.37 14.15 -24.04
CA HIS A 48 4.46 15.23 -24.36
C HIS A 48 5.24 16.54 -24.54
N PRO A 49 5.06 17.30 -25.64
CA PRO A 49 5.84 18.51 -25.90
C PRO A 49 5.73 19.55 -24.77
N MET A 50 4.53 19.74 -24.20
CA MET A 50 4.34 20.66 -23.08
C MET A 50 5.10 20.23 -21.81
N ALA A 51 5.29 18.92 -21.57
CA ALA A 51 6.11 18.46 -20.45
C ALA A 51 7.56 18.92 -20.62
N LEU A 52 8.12 18.74 -21.82
CA LEU A 52 9.47 19.18 -22.14
C LEU A 52 9.60 20.71 -22.05
N ALA A 53 8.59 21.44 -22.53
CA ALA A 53 8.58 22.91 -22.51
C ALA A 53 8.60 23.47 -21.09
N VAL A 54 7.76 22.96 -20.17
CA VAL A 54 7.76 23.46 -18.78
C VAL A 54 9.04 23.07 -18.01
N LEU A 55 9.65 21.92 -18.34
CA LEU A 55 10.95 21.54 -17.79
C LEU A 55 12.05 22.51 -18.27
N ASP A 56 12.04 22.87 -19.56
CA ASP A 56 12.98 23.83 -20.13
C ASP A 56 12.85 25.22 -19.50
N GLU A 57 11.63 25.72 -19.32
CA GLU A 57 11.36 27.01 -18.66
C GLU A 57 11.91 27.05 -17.23
N MET A 58 11.85 25.93 -16.51
CA MET A 58 12.32 25.81 -15.13
C MET A 58 13.82 25.45 -15.05
N GLY A 59 14.51 25.31 -16.19
CA GLY A 59 15.92 24.95 -16.25
C GLY A 59 16.22 23.52 -15.77
N ILE A 60 15.24 22.62 -15.86
CA ILE A 60 15.36 21.22 -15.43
C ILE A 60 15.95 20.40 -16.58
N ASP A 61 16.99 19.62 -16.29
CA ASP A 61 17.60 18.75 -17.29
C ASP A 61 16.63 17.64 -17.72
N LYS A 62 16.52 17.46 -19.04
CA LYS A 62 15.65 16.47 -19.68
C LYS A 62 16.41 15.47 -20.56
N ARG A 63 17.74 15.47 -20.50
CA ARG A 63 18.57 14.54 -21.28
C ARG A 63 18.22 13.09 -20.97
N GLY A 64 18.14 12.27 -22.02
CA GLY A 64 17.85 10.84 -21.89
C GLY A 64 16.39 10.49 -21.59
N MET A 65 15.48 11.47 -21.49
CA MET A 65 14.06 11.20 -21.26
C MET A 65 13.36 10.76 -22.54
N TYR A 66 12.68 9.62 -22.47
CA TYR A 66 11.82 9.10 -23.53
C TYR A 66 10.72 8.24 -22.93
N SER A 67 9.65 8.06 -23.70
CA SER A 67 8.50 7.23 -23.32
C SER A 67 8.82 5.75 -23.52
N LYS A 68 8.74 4.96 -22.45
CA LYS A 68 9.11 3.54 -22.42
C LYS A 68 8.16 2.68 -21.57
N SER A 69 8.11 1.40 -21.92
CA SER A 69 7.37 0.40 -21.15
C SER A 69 8.11 0.10 -19.84
N TRP A 70 7.38 -0.18 -18.77
CA TRP A 70 7.96 -0.71 -17.54
C TRP A 70 8.67 -2.06 -17.73
N ASP A 71 8.40 -2.77 -18.84
CA ASP A 71 9.00 -4.08 -19.14
C ASP A 71 10.49 -3.96 -19.38
N GLU A 72 10.96 -2.76 -19.75
CA GLU A 72 12.38 -2.44 -19.86
C GLU A 72 13.11 -2.70 -18.54
N PHE A 73 12.44 -2.44 -17.42
CA PHE A 73 12.98 -2.58 -16.07
C PHE A 73 12.73 -3.96 -15.46
N ALA A 74 12.01 -4.85 -16.16
CA ALA A 74 11.85 -6.25 -15.76
C ALA A 74 12.98 -7.15 -16.32
N LYS A 75 13.86 -6.59 -17.17
CA LYS A 75 14.95 -7.34 -17.82
C LYS A 75 16.14 -7.57 -16.86
N PRO A 76 16.92 -8.65 -17.06
CA PRO A 76 18.17 -8.84 -16.34
C PRO A 76 19.12 -7.65 -16.50
N GLY A 77 19.70 -7.19 -15.40
CA GLY A 77 20.59 -6.03 -15.38
C GLY A 77 19.88 -4.67 -15.22
N ALA A 78 18.54 -4.65 -15.14
CA ALA A 78 17.82 -3.44 -14.78
C ALA A 78 18.18 -2.96 -13.35
N PRO A 79 18.06 -1.65 -13.08
CA PRO A 79 18.25 -1.09 -11.74
C PRO A 79 17.36 -1.77 -10.71
N LYS A 80 17.89 -1.98 -9.50
CA LYS A 80 17.09 -2.39 -8.34
C LYS A 80 16.47 -1.16 -7.73
N PHE A 81 15.14 -1.08 -7.72
CA PHE A 81 14.42 0.05 -7.15
C PHE A 81 14.27 -0.08 -5.63
N ASP A 82 14.41 1.05 -4.96
CA ASP A 82 14.11 1.21 -3.54
C ASP A 82 12.69 1.75 -3.35
N PHE A 83 12.25 2.64 -4.26
CA PHE A 83 10.94 3.29 -4.23
C PHE A 83 10.25 3.26 -5.59
N ILE A 84 8.94 3.06 -5.59
CA ILE A 84 8.09 3.18 -6.78
C ILE A 84 6.91 4.09 -6.49
N PHE A 85 6.74 5.12 -7.31
CA PHE A 85 5.65 6.08 -7.22
C PHE A 85 4.72 5.99 -8.42
N THR A 86 3.46 5.59 -8.22
CA THR A 86 2.44 5.66 -9.26
C THR A 86 1.81 7.05 -9.26
N VAL A 87 1.78 7.73 -10.40
CA VAL A 87 1.29 9.13 -10.51
C VAL A 87 0.02 9.27 -11.34
N CYS A 88 -0.55 8.14 -11.78
CA CYS A 88 -1.91 8.08 -12.31
C CYS A 88 -2.67 6.90 -11.69
N ASP A 89 -3.99 7.06 -11.57
CA ASP A 89 -4.85 6.05 -10.93
C ASP A 89 -4.85 4.73 -11.72
N ASN A 90 -4.75 4.80 -13.05
CA ASN A 90 -4.67 3.60 -13.90
C ASN A 90 -3.39 2.79 -13.66
N ALA A 91 -2.23 3.41 -13.50
CA ALA A 91 -0.98 2.68 -13.22
C ALA A 91 -0.93 2.15 -11.78
N ALA A 92 -1.72 2.73 -10.86
CA ALA A 92 -1.89 2.21 -9.52
C ALA A 92 -2.80 0.96 -9.47
N GLY A 93 -3.75 0.85 -10.41
CA GLY A 93 -4.71 -0.26 -10.47
C GLY A 93 -4.32 -1.42 -11.42
N GLU A 94 -3.21 -1.31 -12.13
CA GLU A 94 -2.71 -2.37 -13.02
C GLU A 94 -1.77 -3.33 -12.27
N THR A 95 -1.84 -4.62 -12.60
CA THR A 95 -0.96 -5.65 -12.04
C THR A 95 0.47 -5.41 -12.52
N CYS A 96 1.25 -4.72 -11.70
CA CYS A 96 2.67 -4.48 -11.97
C CYS A 96 3.47 -5.80 -11.93
N PRO A 97 4.55 -5.92 -12.71
CA PRO A 97 5.48 -7.04 -12.58
C PRO A 97 6.12 -7.06 -11.17
N VAL A 98 6.53 -8.25 -10.71
CA VAL A 98 7.24 -8.40 -9.44
C VAL A 98 8.61 -7.73 -9.54
N TRP A 99 8.82 -6.69 -8.73
CA TRP A 99 10.08 -5.94 -8.70
C TRP A 99 11.11 -6.61 -7.78
N ILE A 100 12.30 -6.84 -8.30
CA ILE A 100 13.43 -7.39 -7.54
C ILE A 100 13.79 -6.42 -6.40
N GLY A 101 13.81 -6.90 -5.16
CA GLY A 101 14.18 -6.11 -3.98
C GLY A 101 13.02 -5.62 -3.11
N HIS A 102 11.77 -5.87 -3.51
CA HIS A 102 10.55 -5.47 -2.76
C HIS A 102 10.53 -3.97 -2.40
N PRO A 103 10.57 -3.08 -3.42
CA PRO A 103 10.56 -1.64 -3.22
C PRO A 103 9.35 -1.19 -2.40
N ILE A 104 9.53 -0.07 -1.71
CA ILE A 104 8.44 0.63 -1.02
C ILE A 104 7.61 1.36 -2.08
N THR A 105 6.31 1.11 -2.14
CA THR A 105 5.42 1.65 -3.18
C THR A 105 4.47 2.67 -2.58
N ALA A 106 4.23 3.77 -3.30
CA ALA A 106 3.22 4.76 -2.91
C ALA A 106 2.51 5.37 -4.12
N HIS A 107 1.27 5.79 -3.92
CA HIS A 107 0.48 6.44 -4.93
C HIS A 107 0.49 7.96 -4.73
N TRP A 108 1.06 8.69 -5.69
CA TRP A 108 1.11 10.15 -5.74
C TRP A 108 0.30 10.65 -6.94
N GLY A 109 -0.95 10.21 -7.03
CA GLY A 109 -1.89 10.59 -8.08
C GLY A 109 -2.02 12.10 -8.22
N ILE A 110 -1.98 12.57 -9.47
CA ILE A 110 -2.32 13.93 -9.85
C ILE A 110 -3.16 13.88 -11.14
N GLU A 111 -3.98 14.92 -11.34
CA GLU A 111 -4.75 15.12 -12.57
C GLU A 111 -3.83 15.01 -13.80
N ASP A 112 -4.32 14.39 -14.88
CA ASP A 112 -3.54 14.31 -16.11
C ASP A 112 -3.48 15.69 -16.79
N PRO A 113 -2.33 16.38 -16.80
CA PRO A 113 -2.26 17.67 -17.46
C PRO A 113 -2.44 17.55 -18.98
N ALA A 114 -2.21 16.36 -19.56
CA ALA A 114 -2.43 16.11 -20.98
C ALA A 114 -3.92 15.93 -21.34
N ALA A 115 -4.83 15.89 -20.36
CA ALA A 115 -6.27 15.90 -20.60
C ALA A 115 -6.81 17.32 -20.87
N VAL A 116 -6.02 18.36 -20.58
CA VAL A 116 -6.35 19.75 -20.87
C VAL A 116 -5.76 20.11 -22.24
N GLU A 117 -6.61 20.52 -23.18
CA GLU A 117 -6.21 20.95 -24.52
C GLU A 117 -6.54 22.44 -24.72
N GLY A 118 -5.74 23.12 -25.55
CA GLY A 118 -5.95 24.54 -25.85
C GLY A 118 -5.50 25.48 -24.73
N GLU A 119 -6.28 26.54 -24.52
CA GLU A 119 -6.01 27.56 -23.49
C GLU A 119 -6.07 26.92 -22.09
N GLY A 120 -5.05 27.14 -21.26
CA GLY A 120 -4.94 26.51 -19.93
C GLY A 120 -4.11 25.22 -19.89
N GLN A 121 -3.69 24.66 -21.04
CA GLN A 121 -2.86 23.44 -21.05
C GLN A 121 -1.54 23.67 -20.32
N ARG A 122 -0.87 24.80 -20.58
CA ARG A 122 0.41 25.12 -19.93
C ARG A 122 0.26 25.22 -18.41
N GLU A 123 -0.78 25.90 -17.95
CA GLU A 123 -1.12 26.07 -16.54
C GLU A 123 -1.38 24.72 -15.87
N ALA A 124 -2.03 23.77 -16.56
CA ALA A 124 -2.24 22.42 -16.05
C ALA A 124 -0.90 21.67 -15.88
N PHE A 125 0.04 21.79 -16.82
CA PHE A 125 1.37 21.20 -16.70
C PHE A 125 2.19 21.84 -15.56
N LEU A 126 2.15 23.16 -15.40
CA LEU A 126 2.80 23.84 -14.28
C LEU A 126 2.18 23.46 -12.92
N LYS A 127 0.86 23.31 -12.86
CA LYS A 127 0.14 22.82 -11.67
C LYS A 127 0.59 21.41 -11.31
N ALA A 128 0.66 20.50 -12.29
CA ALA A 128 1.16 19.13 -12.11
C ALA A 128 2.62 19.11 -11.62
N LEU A 129 3.49 19.93 -12.23
CA LEU A 129 4.89 20.07 -11.84
C LEU A 129 5.01 20.55 -10.39
N ARG A 130 4.24 21.57 -9.99
CA ARG A 130 4.21 22.09 -8.61
C ARG A 130 3.82 21.02 -7.60
N TYR A 131 2.79 20.22 -7.89
CA TYR A 131 2.36 19.15 -6.99
C TYR A 131 3.44 18.07 -6.82
N LEU A 132 4.08 17.64 -7.92
CA LEU A 132 5.19 16.69 -7.85
C LEU A 132 6.39 17.27 -7.12
N HIS A 133 6.74 18.54 -7.38
CA HIS A 133 7.84 19.23 -6.70
C HIS A 133 7.64 19.23 -5.19
N ASN A 134 6.43 19.58 -4.72
CA ASN A 134 6.13 19.60 -3.28
C ASN A 134 6.26 18.21 -2.66
N ARG A 135 5.74 17.17 -3.32
CA ARG A 135 5.82 15.79 -2.83
C ARG A 135 7.24 15.26 -2.79
N ILE A 136 8.00 15.48 -3.86
CA ILE A 136 9.42 15.10 -3.96
C ILE A 136 10.23 15.85 -2.89
N SER A 137 9.99 17.15 -2.71
CA SER A 137 10.69 17.93 -1.69
C SER A 137 10.46 17.36 -0.30
N LEU A 138 9.22 17.06 0.07
CA LEU A 138 8.88 16.43 1.35
C LEU A 138 9.54 15.05 1.49
N PHE A 139 9.47 14.22 0.45
CA PHE A 139 10.11 12.91 0.43
C PHE A 139 11.61 13.01 0.70
N LEU A 140 12.32 13.90 0.03
CA LEU A 140 13.77 14.09 0.19
C LEU A 140 14.18 14.51 1.62
N THR A 141 13.27 15.11 2.40
CA THR A 141 13.52 15.45 3.82
C THR A 141 13.47 14.26 4.77
N LEU A 142 12.96 13.10 4.33
CA LEU A 142 12.81 11.93 5.21
C LEU A 142 14.18 11.34 5.60
N PRO A 143 14.32 10.71 6.78
CA PRO A 143 15.57 10.10 7.21
C PRO A 143 15.74 8.68 6.62
N HIS A 144 15.96 8.60 5.31
CA HIS A 144 15.97 7.36 4.50
C HIS A 144 16.89 6.23 5.00
N ASP A 145 17.98 6.55 5.70
CA ASP A 145 18.94 5.57 6.20
C ASP A 145 18.53 4.96 7.56
N SER A 146 17.65 5.64 8.31
CA SER A 146 17.33 5.28 9.70
C SER A 146 15.85 5.08 10.00
N ILE A 147 14.96 5.53 9.12
CA ILE A 147 13.52 5.28 9.24
C ILE A 147 13.22 3.81 8.94
N ASP A 148 12.38 3.19 9.75
CA ASP A 148 11.93 1.83 9.47
C ASP A 148 10.95 1.80 8.28
N LYS A 149 10.81 0.62 7.67
CA LYS A 149 10.01 0.43 6.45
C LYS A 149 8.54 0.83 6.62
N MET A 150 7.96 0.61 7.81
CA MET A 150 6.54 0.90 8.06
C MET A 150 6.32 2.40 8.24
N ALA A 151 7.17 3.07 9.01
CA ALA A 151 7.14 4.53 9.15
C ALA A 151 7.40 5.22 7.81
N MET A 152 8.32 4.69 6.99
CA MET A 152 8.53 5.17 5.63
C MET A 152 7.26 5.05 4.79
N GLN A 153 6.65 3.86 4.74
CA GLN A 153 5.40 3.64 3.99
C GLN A 153 4.31 4.64 4.38
N GLN A 154 4.13 4.88 5.69
CA GLN A 154 3.14 5.82 6.20
C GLN A 154 3.42 7.26 5.75
N LYS A 155 4.68 7.71 5.81
CA LYS A 155 5.08 9.04 5.35
C LYS A 155 4.85 9.24 3.85
N LEU A 156 5.13 8.22 3.04
CA LEU A 156 4.90 8.28 1.60
C LEU A 156 3.41 8.38 1.25
N LEU A 157 2.54 7.72 2.04
CA LEU A 157 1.09 7.82 1.90
C LEU A 157 0.60 9.23 2.24
N GLU A 158 1.06 9.80 3.36
CA GLU A 158 0.73 11.18 3.77
C GLU A 158 1.13 12.20 2.70
N ILE A 159 2.32 12.03 2.10
CA ILE A 159 2.79 12.85 0.98
C ILE A 159 1.87 12.71 -0.24
N GLY A 160 1.39 11.51 -0.54
CA GLY A 160 0.47 11.27 -1.65
C GLY A 160 -0.89 11.94 -1.50
N GLN A 161 -1.34 12.13 -0.26
CA GLN A 161 -2.63 12.75 0.09
C GLN A 161 -2.57 14.28 0.23
N SER A 162 -1.40 14.89 0.00
CA SER A 162 -1.26 16.36 0.02
C SER A 162 -2.00 17.03 -1.14
N GLU A 163 -2.10 18.37 -1.08
CA GLU A 163 -2.71 19.22 -2.10
C GLU A 163 -2.38 18.77 -3.54
N GLY A 164 -3.41 18.68 -4.39
CA GLY A 164 -3.27 18.29 -5.80
C GLY A 164 -3.48 16.82 -6.11
N ALA A 165 -3.89 16.00 -5.13
CA ALA A 165 -4.34 14.64 -5.36
C ALA A 165 -5.49 14.59 -6.39
N SER A 166 -5.42 13.68 -7.36
CA SER A 166 -6.48 13.48 -8.37
C SER A 166 -7.83 13.22 -7.70
N LEU A 167 -8.92 13.80 -8.20
CA LEU A 167 -10.28 13.61 -7.63
C LEU A 167 -10.80 12.16 -7.73
N LYS A 168 -10.19 11.32 -8.57
CA LYS A 168 -10.41 9.86 -8.56
C LYS A 168 -9.82 9.17 -7.32
N ALA A 169 -8.99 9.85 -6.54
CA ALA A 169 -8.69 9.48 -5.16
C ALA A 169 -9.92 9.62 -4.24
N GLY A 170 -11.02 10.22 -4.71
CA GLY A 170 -12.30 10.28 -3.98
C GLY A 170 -13.44 9.45 -4.59
N ALA A 171 -13.29 8.90 -5.80
CA ALA A 171 -14.37 8.16 -6.46
C ALA A 171 -13.83 7.09 -7.44
N ASN A 172 -13.90 5.84 -6.97
CA ASN A 172 -13.90 4.61 -7.76
C ASN A 172 -12.56 3.99 -8.24
N SER A 173 -11.61 3.85 -7.30
CA SER A 173 -10.84 2.60 -7.14
C SER A 173 -10.72 2.30 -5.65
N MET A 174 -11.64 1.50 -5.13
CA MET A 174 -11.50 0.90 -3.81
C MET A 174 -10.48 -0.25 -3.89
N THR A 175 -9.20 0.05 -4.12
CA THR A 175 -8.16 -0.81 -3.55
C THR A 175 -8.17 -0.55 -2.06
N THR A 176 -9.15 -1.14 -1.37
CA THR A 176 -9.11 -1.21 0.07
C THR A 176 -7.90 -2.06 0.38
N ASP A 177 -6.82 -1.43 0.85
CA ASP A 177 -5.63 -2.12 1.31
C ASP A 177 -6.01 -2.86 2.60
N ILE A 178 -6.49 -4.09 2.42
CA ILE A 178 -6.87 -4.99 3.50
C ILE A 178 -5.74 -5.99 3.67
N ILE A 179 -5.18 -6.06 4.87
CA ILE A 179 -4.22 -7.10 5.24
C ILE A 179 -4.93 -8.08 6.15
N ILE A 180 -4.79 -9.38 5.89
CA ILE A 180 -5.31 -10.44 6.75
C ILE A 180 -4.17 -11.34 7.22
N TYR A 181 -4.00 -11.42 8.54
CA TYR A 181 -3.14 -12.40 9.20
C TYR A 181 -3.90 -13.73 9.24
N HIS A 182 -3.66 -14.54 8.22
CA HIS A 182 -4.45 -15.68 7.85
C HIS A 182 -3.85 -16.99 8.37
N ASN A 183 -4.73 -17.94 8.72
CA ASN A 183 -4.37 -19.34 8.90
C ASN A 183 -5.29 -20.20 8.03
N PRO A 184 -4.78 -20.86 6.97
CA PRO A 184 -5.60 -21.63 6.04
C PRO A 184 -6.30 -22.83 6.69
N GLU A 185 -5.79 -23.32 7.81
CA GLU A 185 -6.36 -24.44 8.56
C GLU A 185 -7.52 -24.02 9.49
N CYS A 186 -7.89 -22.73 9.53
CA CYS A 186 -8.91 -22.21 10.42
C CYS A 186 -10.16 -21.73 9.66
N GLY A 187 -11.31 -22.38 9.88
CA GLY A 187 -12.59 -22.03 9.24
C GLY A 187 -13.00 -20.57 9.43
N THR A 188 -12.88 -20.01 10.64
CA THR A 188 -13.13 -18.57 10.89
C THR A 188 -12.25 -17.67 10.01
N SER A 189 -11.00 -18.07 9.78
CA SER A 189 -10.05 -17.30 8.96
C SER A 189 -10.36 -17.40 7.47
N ARG A 190 -10.76 -18.59 6.99
CA ARG A 190 -11.22 -18.80 5.61
C ARG A 190 -12.51 -18.05 5.30
N ASN A 191 -13.50 -18.09 6.21
CA ASN A 191 -14.75 -17.33 6.08
C ASN A 191 -14.50 -15.81 6.00
N ALA A 192 -13.63 -15.27 6.87
CA ALA A 192 -13.28 -13.85 6.82
C ALA A 192 -12.59 -13.45 5.49
N LEU A 193 -11.61 -14.25 5.04
CA LEU A 193 -10.95 -14.04 3.75
C LEU A 193 -11.95 -14.07 2.58
N ALA A 194 -12.87 -15.02 2.61
CA ALA A 194 -13.90 -15.17 1.57
C ALA A 194 -14.88 -13.99 1.56
N MET A 195 -15.28 -13.45 2.72
CA MET A 195 -16.11 -12.23 2.78
C MET A 195 -15.39 -10.99 2.25
N ILE A 196 -14.08 -10.85 2.49
CA ILE A 196 -13.28 -9.77 1.89
C ILE A 196 -13.31 -9.87 0.36
N ARG A 197 -13.06 -11.08 -0.18
CA ARG A 197 -13.10 -11.35 -1.62
C ARG A 197 -14.49 -11.18 -2.22
N ASN A 198 -15.54 -11.54 -1.50
CA ASN A 198 -16.93 -11.36 -1.93
C ASN A 198 -17.34 -9.89 -2.03
N ALA A 199 -16.60 -8.96 -1.43
CA ALA A 199 -16.75 -7.52 -1.68
C ALA A 199 -15.99 -7.03 -2.92
N GLY A 200 -15.33 -7.92 -3.66
CA GLY A 200 -14.48 -7.60 -4.80
C GLY A 200 -13.10 -7.07 -4.44
N ILE A 201 -12.63 -7.29 -3.21
CA ILE A 201 -11.32 -6.84 -2.72
C ILE A 201 -10.41 -8.06 -2.58
N GLU A 202 -9.24 -8.03 -3.20
CA GLU A 202 -8.19 -9.03 -2.95
C GLU A 202 -7.25 -8.50 -1.85
N PRO A 203 -7.22 -9.10 -0.65
CA PRO A 203 -6.39 -8.62 0.44
C PRO A 203 -4.94 -9.11 0.33
N HIS A 204 -4.03 -8.43 1.04
CA HIS A 204 -2.71 -8.96 1.35
C HIS A 204 -2.84 -10.08 2.39
N VAL A 205 -2.62 -11.31 1.95
CA VAL A 205 -2.69 -12.50 2.82
C VAL A 205 -1.31 -12.78 3.42
N ILE A 206 -1.21 -12.68 4.75
CA ILE A 206 0.00 -13.02 5.51
C ILE A 206 -0.25 -14.30 6.30
N GLU A 207 0.45 -15.38 5.96
CA GLU A 207 0.46 -16.60 6.77
C GLU A 207 1.31 -16.39 8.03
N TYR A 208 0.71 -15.84 9.09
CA TYR A 208 1.42 -15.36 10.28
C TYR A 208 2.22 -16.44 11.03
N LEU A 209 1.93 -17.73 10.82
CA LEU A 209 2.73 -18.82 11.39
C LEU A 209 4.07 -19.02 10.66
N LYS A 210 4.15 -18.63 9.38
CA LYS A 210 5.39 -18.66 8.58
C LYS A 210 6.13 -17.34 8.66
N THR A 211 5.38 -16.24 8.60
CA THR A 211 5.91 -14.86 8.64
C THR A 211 5.16 -14.07 9.71
N PRO A 212 5.50 -14.27 11.00
CA PRO A 212 4.86 -13.54 12.09
C PRO A 212 5.16 -12.04 12.00
N PRO A 213 4.26 -11.17 12.49
CA PRO A 213 4.55 -9.75 12.62
C PRO A 213 5.75 -9.53 13.56
N SER A 214 6.49 -8.42 13.36
CA SER A 214 7.48 -7.99 14.35
C SER A 214 6.79 -7.58 15.65
N ARG A 215 7.52 -7.54 16.77
CA ARG A 215 6.98 -7.09 18.08
C ARG A 215 6.27 -5.74 17.97
N ALA A 216 6.96 -4.74 17.42
CA ALA A 216 6.42 -3.39 17.30
C ALA A 216 5.15 -3.35 16.44
N LEU A 217 5.11 -4.18 15.38
CA LEU A 217 3.91 -4.32 14.56
C LEU A 217 2.77 -5.00 15.34
N LEU A 218 3.05 -6.08 16.09
CA LEU A 218 2.06 -6.78 16.90
C LEU A 218 1.46 -5.86 17.99
N GLU A 219 2.30 -5.11 18.70
CA GLU A 219 1.88 -4.09 19.67
C GLU A 219 0.99 -3.02 19.01
N SER A 220 1.36 -2.54 17.83
CA SER A 220 0.54 -1.60 17.07
C SER A 220 -0.81 -2.19 16.66
N LEU A 221 -0.86 -3.45 16.24
CA LEU A 221 -2.10 -4.12 15.85
C LEU A 221 -3.05 -4.29 17.05
N ILE A 222 -2.53 -4.71 18.20
CA ILE A 222 -3.28 -4.86 19.44
C ILE A 222 -3.89 -3.51 19.86
N SER A 223 -3.07 -2.45 19.86
CA SER A 223 -3.50 -1.10 20.21
C SER A 223 -4.58 -0.58 19.25
N ARG A 224 -4.36 -0.71 17.93
CA ARG A 224 -5.31 -0.27 16.89
C ARG A 224 -6.61 -1.07 16.88
N ALA A 225 -6.57 -2.31 17.36
CA ALA A 225 -7.76 -3.14 17.53
C ALA A 225 -8.49 -2.89 18.87
N ALA A 226 -8.03 -1.92 19.66
CA ALA A 226 -8.59 -1.56 20.96
C ALA A 226 -8.75 -2.78 21.90
N MET A 227 -7.79 -3.70 21.87
CA MET A 227 -7.77 -4.91 22.70
C MET A 227 -6.51 -4.98 23.55
N THR A 228 -6.50 -5.86 24.53
CA THR A 228 -5.30 -6.18 25.32
C THR A 228 -4.55 -7.36 24.69
N PRO A 229 -3.23 -7.51 24.92
CA PRO A 229 -2.50 -8.70 24.53
C PRO A 229 -3.14 -9.99 25.07
N ARG A 230 -3.70 -9.95 26.29
CA ARG A 230 -4.46 -11.05 26.88
C ARG A 230 -5.63 -11.48 26.00
N ALA A 231 -6.41 -10.54 25.49
CA ALA A 231 -7.57 -10.81 24.64
C ALA A 231 -7.18 -11.39 23.27
N LEU A 232 -5.93 -11.16 22.82
CA LEU A 232 -5.40 -11.72 21.58
C LEU A 232 -4.89 -13.16 21.75
N LEU A 233 -4.68 -13.65 22.97
CA LEU A 233 -4.16 -15.00 23.18
C LEU A 233 -5.15 -16.06 22.70
N ARG A 234 -4.60 -17.05 22.01
CA ARG A 234 -5.29 -18.26 21.63
C ARG A 234 -4.98 -19.33 22.67
N GLU A 235 -6.01 -19.84 23.33
CA GLU A 235 -5.84 -20.93 24.30
C GLU A 235 -5.81 -22.31 23.62
N LYS A 236 -6.85 -22.63 22.84
CA LYS A 236 -7.06 -23.99 22.29
C LYS A 236 -6.04 -24.37 21.21
N GLY A 237 -5.38 -25.52 21.42
CA GLY A 237 -4.40 -26.09 20.49
C GLY A 237 -3.10 -25.29 20.44
N THR A 238 -2.66 -24.79 21.59
CA THR A 238 -1.46 -23.97 21.77
C THR A 238 -0.79 -24.33 23.11
N PRO A 239 0.46 -23.91 23.36
CA PRO A 239 1.13 -24.13 24.65
C PRO A 239 0.64 -23.21 25.79
N TYR A 240 -0.53 -22.55 25.65
CA TYR A 240 -1.04 -21.58 26.62
C TYR A 240 -1.06 -22.07 28.08
N ALA A 241 -1.55 -23.29 28.30
CA ALA A 241 -1.63 -23.88 29.64
C ALA A 241 -0.25 -24.31 30.18
N GLU A 242 0.59 -24.87 29.31
CA GLU A 242 1.94 -25.33 29.65
C GLU A 242 2.86 -24.16 30.05
N LEU A 243 2.67 -23.01 29.41
CA LEU A 243 3.40 -21.77 29.68
C LEU A 243 2.79 -20.94 30.83
N GLY A 244 1.70 -21.41 31.45
CA GLY A 244 1.08 -20.69 32.57
C GLY A 244 0.47 -19.34 32.20
N LEU A 245 0.11 -19.11 30.93
CA LEU A 245 -0.36 -17.81 30.43
C LEU A 245 -1.74 -17.39 30.98
N GLY A 246 -2.42 -18.30 31.70
CA GLY A 246 -3.62 -17.99 32.47
C GLY A 246 -3.36 -17.20 33.75
N ASN A 247 -2.10 -17.01 34.15
CA ASN A 247 -1.77 -16.18 35.33
C ASN A 247 -2.12 -14.71 35.06
N ALA A 248 -3.02 -14.16 35.88
CA ALA A 248 -3.50 -12.79 35.79
C ALA A 248 -2.43 -11.73 36.14
N ASP A 249 -1.39 -12.12 36.88
CA ASP A 249 -0.30 -11.23 37.28
C ASP A 249 0.72 -11.00 36.15
N LEU A 250 0.66 -11.77 35.05
CA LEU A 250 1.53 -11.55 33.91
C LEU A 250 1.26 -10.19 33.27
N THR A 251 2.31 -9.47 32.96
CA THR A 251 2.28 -8.18 32.28
C THR A 251 1.97 -8.36 30.79
N ASP A 252 1.44 -7.31 30.17
CA ASP A 252 1.19 -7.27 28.72
C ASP A 252 2.46 -7.56 27.91
N ALA A 253 3.62 -7.08 28.38
CA ALA A 253 4.91 -7.35 27.75
C ALA A 253 5.25 -8.85 27.75
N GLU A 254 5.08 -9.54 28.89
CA GLU A 254 5.34 -10.99 28.99
C GLU A 254 4.43 -11.82 28.08
N LEU A 255 3.18 -11.40 27.87
CA LEU A 255 2.29 -12.07 26.92
C LEU A 255 2.73 -11.85 25.47
N ILE A 256 3.20 -10.65 25.14
CA ILE A 256 3.75 -10.35 23.83
C ILE A 256 5.03 -11.16 23.60
N ASP A 257 5.91 -11.28 24.60
CA ASP A 257 7.10 -12.13 24.55
C ASP A 257 6.73 -13.56 24.18
N ALA A 258 5.74 -14.14 24.86
CA ALA A 258 5.25 -15.48 24.57
C ALA A 258 4.69 -15.60 23.14
N MET A 259 3.93 -14.61 22.66
CA MET A 259 3.41 -14.59 21.28
C MET A 259 4.51 -14.48 20.22
N MET A 260 5.59 -13.74 20.51
CA MET A 260 6.74 -13.61 19.62
C MET A 260 7.55 -14.90 19.53
N GLU A 261 7.71 -15.60 20.66
CA GLU A 261 8.40 -16.90 20.71
C GLU A 261 7.55 -18.02 20.11
N HIS A 262 6.23 -17.97 20.33
CA HIS A 262 5.28 -18.97 19.83
C HIS A 262 4.13 -18.29 19.06
N PRO A 263 4.31 -17.96 17.75
CA PRO A 263 3.30 -17.29 16.94
C PRO A 263 1.93 -17.97 16.95
N ILE A 264 1.85 -19.29 17.18
CA ILE A 264 0.60 -20.04 17.32
C ILE A 264 -0.32 -19.53 18.43
N LEU A 265 0.22 -18.82 19.44
CA LEU A 265 -0.53 -18.16 20.51
C LEU A 265 -1.29 -16.92 20.02
N ILE A 266 -0.97 -16.36 18.86
CA ILE A 266 -1.70 -15.23 18.28
C ILE A 266 -3.03 -15.75 17.72
N ASN A 267 -4.15 -15.25 18.24
CA ASN A 267 -5.47 -15.59 17.73
C ASN A 267 -5.73 -14.91 16.36
N ARG A 268 -6.68 -15.48 15.60
CA ARG A 268 -6.80 -15.26 14.15
C ARG A 268 -8.25 -15.27 13.67
N PRO A 269 -8.55 -14.63 12.53
CA PRO A 269 -7.68 -13.70 11.81
C PRO A 269 -7.67 -12.30 12.46
N LEU A 270 -6.50 -11.67 12.48
CA LEU A 270 -6.41 -10.21 12.60
C LEU A 270 -6.54 -9.63 11.19
N VAL A 271 -7.46 -8.67 11.01
CA VAL A 271 -7.66 -7.96 9.75
C VAL A 271 -7.38 -6.49 9.96
N VAL A 272 -6.59 -5.90 9.06
CA VAL A 272 -6.25 -4.47 9.01
C VAL A 272 -6.90 -3.90 7.78
N SER A 273 -7.57 -2.76 7.91
CA SER A 273 -8.06 -1.97 6.79
C SER A 273 -7.97 -0.48 7.11
N PRO A 274 -8.30 0.41 6.15
CA PRO A 274 -8.43 1.84 6.41
C PRO A 274 -9.51 2.17 7.46
N LEU A 275 -10.50 1.30 7.67
CA LEU A 275 -11.57 1.49 8.65
C LEU A 275 -11.18 1.07 10.08
N GLY A 276 -10.10 0.30 10.24
CA GLY A 276 -9.63 -0.11 11.55
C GLY A 276 -8.89 -1.44 11.54
N VAL A 277 -8.66 -1.97 12.73
CA VAL A 277 -8.11 -3.31 12.93
C VAL A 277 -9.08 -4.09 13.82
N LYS A 278 -9.37 -5.35 13.49
CA LYS A 278 -10.15 -6.23 14.35
C LYS A 278 -9.59 -7.65 14.35
N LEU A 279 -9.74 -8.32 15.48
CA LEU A 279 -9.74 -9.77 15.56
C LEU A 279 -11.14 -10.23 15.11
N CYS A 280 -11.28 -10.72 13.88
CA CYS A 280 -12.59 -11.04 13.32
C CYS A 280 -13.08 -12.40 13.84
N ARG A 281 -13.57 -12.39 15.09
CA ARG A 281 -14.14 -13.54 15.78
C ARG A 281 -15.44 -13.08 16.49
N PRO A 282 -16.62 -13.32 15.90
CA PRO A 282 -16.87 -14.19 14.75
C PRO A 282 -16.42 -13.58 13.40
N SER A 283 -16.37 -14.38 12.34
CA SER A 283 -15.75 -14.00 11.05
C SER A 283 -16.36 -12.75 10.40
N GLU A 284 -17.65 -12.54 10.60
CA GLU A 284 -18.49 -11.47 10.06
C GLU A 284 -18.18 -10.10 10.65
N GLU A 285 -17.42 -10.02 11.74
CA GLU A 285 -16.81 -8.78 12.22
C GLU A 285 -15.94 -8.11 11.14
N VAL A 286 -15.45 -8.89 10.16
CA VAL A 286 -14.70 -8.35 9.01
C VAL A 286 -15.54 -7.41 8.15
N LEU A 287 -16.86 -7.57 8.14
CA LEU A 287 -17.77 -6.72 7.38
C LEU A 287 -17.78 -5.27 7.88
N ASP A 288 -17.38 -5.00 9.13
CA ASP A 288 -17.19 -3.64 9.64
C ASP A 288 -15.90 -2.99 9.13
N LEU A 289 -14.96 -3.81 8.63
CA LEU A 289 -13.67 -3.37 8.12
C LEU A 289 -13.63 -3.24 6.60
N ILE A 290 -14.68 -3.69 5.92
CA ILE A 290 -14.79 -3.65 4.46
C ILE A 290 -15.64 -2.43 4.07
N PRO A 291 -15.09 -1.45 3.33
CA PRO A 291 -15.86 -0.26 2.93
C PRO A 291 -16.80 -0.52 1.74
N ALA A 292 -16.75 -1.71 1.12
CA ALA A 292 -17.60 -2.12 0.01
C ALA A 292 -18.73 -3.04 0.49
N ALA A 293 -19.91 -2.90 -0.14
CA ALA A 293 -20.97 -3.88 0.01
C ALA A 293 -20.55 -5.23 -0.57
N GLN A 294 -21.11 -6.30 -0.02
CA GLN A 294 -20.93 -7.65 -0.54
C GLN A 294 -21.60 -7.75 -1.93
N GLN A 295 -20.94 -8.41 -2.88
CA GLN A 295 -21.41 -8.49 -4.26
C GLN A 295 -22.49 -9.56 -4.47
N GLY A 296 -22.68 -10.45 -3.50
CA GLY A 296 -23.71 -11.48 -3.49
C GLY A 296 -23.92 -12.07 -2.11
N ALA A 297 -24.91 -12.95 -1.99
CA ALA A 297 -25.21 -13.67 -0.76
C ALA A 297 -23.99 -14.48 -0.29
N PHE A 298 -23.78 -14.48 1.02
CA PHE A 298 -22.66 -15.21 1.64
C PHE A 298 -23.18 -16.11 2.76
N ALA A 299 -22.82 -17.39 2.68
CA ALA A 299 -23.00 -18.36 3.75
C ALA A 299 -21.61 -18.87 4.19
N LYS A 300 -21.43 -19.04 5.50
CA LYS A 300 -20.23 -19.65 6.09
C LYS A 300 -20.12 -21.11 5.64
N GLU A 301 -18.93 -21.69 5.82
CA GLU A 301 -18.66 -23.10 5.53
C GLU A 301 -19.62 -24.10 6.24
N ASP A 302 -20.22 -23.73 7.37
CA ASP A 302 -21.20 -24.55 8.11
C ASP A 302 -22.66 -24.33 7.66
N GLY A 303 -22.88 -23.48 6.64
CA GLY A 303 -24.19 -23.16 6.09
C GLY A 303 -24.90 -22.00 6.78
N GLU A 304 -24.31 -21.38 7.81
CA GLU A 304 -24.87 -20.19 8.45
C GLU A 304 -24.87 -19.01 7.47
N GLN A 305 -26.05 -18.44 7.22
CA GLN A 305 -26.21 -17.33 6.29
C GLN A 305 -25.86 -16.00 6.97
N VAL A 306 -24.92 -15.25 6.38
CA VAL A 306 -24.43 -13.98 6.94
C VAL A 306 -24.93 -12.80 6.13
N VAL A 307 -25.03 -12.97 4.81
CA VAL A 307 -25.39 -11.90 3.87
C VAL A 307 -26.47 -12.41 2.91
N ASP A 308 -27.53 -11.63 2.72
CA ASP A 308 -28.60 -11.94 1.78
C ASP A 308 -28.23 -11.62 0.32
N ALA A 309 -29.11 -11.97 -0.62
CA ALA A 309 -28.87 -11.69 -2.05
C ALA A 309 -28.86 -10.20 -2.40
N ALA A 310 -29.33 -9.33 -1.51
CA ALA A 310 -29.31 -7.88 -1.65
C ALA A 310 -28.04 -7.25 -1.04
N GLY A 311 -27.13 -8.06 -0.48
CA GLY A 311 -25.88 -7.60 0.12
C GLY A 311 -26.02 -7.10 1.56
N ASN A 312 -27.18 -7.28 2.20
CA ASN A 312 -27.41 -6.88 3.58
C ASN A 312 -27.03 -7.99 4.55
N ARG A 313 -26.61 -7.63 5.76
CA ARG A 313 -26.42 -8.61 6.84
C ARG A 313 -27.75 -9.26 7.20
N VAL A 314 -27.76 -10.57 7.23
CA VAL A 314 -28.88 -11.34 7.80
C VAL A 314 -28.73 -11.26 9.32
N ALA A 315 -29.80 -10.88 10.03
CA ALA A 315 -29.78 -10.90 11.48
C ALA A 315 -29.61 -12.35 11.97
N GLY A 316 -28.50 -12.62 12.64
CA GLY A 316 -28.29 -13.81 13.46
C GLY A 316 -28.92 -13.65 14.84
#